data_AF-F9WMF8-F1
#
_entry.id   AF-F9WMF8-F1
#
_cell.length_a   1.000
_cell.length_b   1.000
_cell.length_c   1.000
_cell.angle_alpha   90.00
_cell.angle_beta   90.00
_cell.angle_gamma   90.00
#
_symmetry.space_group_name_H-M   'P 1'
#
loop_
_entity.id
_entity.type
_entity.pdbx_description
1 polymer ?
#
loop_
_entity_poly.entity_id
_entity_poly.type
_entity_poly.pdbx_seq_one_letter_code
_entity_poly.pdbx_strand_id
1 'polypeptide(L)'
;MEPRSCRSTRDGAEKKTTECTRRNATMQVILVLSFCILLRMALLLSSLQLTSAQMHEERHSLVQVVFVSCNKHDGDQKYWDIIATAVGGRRHAESHAMVKEHPLAEGSCSSKAPIHALLWLGDVVYADGIANILGVPPGFDREVVEGKFSSMLHSPAYSNFRRTCIAARQNGSSTSVAAGGGVKVNVAQRHEPRVIGVWDDHDFGKNDGGKEHVNKEEMQKIFLDFLEVPSDSIRRRQHGVYSFEAISIDSLLHSRSSDEADTDEFVALSLLREMRSLYDNLLCFLLLDVRYFRDPANATRSGDMLGEPQWSWLEHRLREDLAGRNPVTGRQRCALTVVGSGVQMLMDEKVTENWGAFPKSRDRLLGLLRRFNAERVIFLSGDVHLGEIGADFSANALRVLGYPIIEATSSGLTHSSASIPGLPSFITTLFPSNRRVGVYVERNFGVLQLTVEPKAVAA
;
A
#
# COMPACT_ATOMS: atom_id res chain seq x y z
N MET A 1 5.09 -69.38 1.41
CA MET A 1 4.85 -70.46 2.39
C MET A 1 3.35 -70.58 2.56
N GLU A 2 2.77 -71.70 2.10
CA GLU A 2 1.34 -71.99 2.20
C GLU A 2 0.88 -72.12 3.67
N PRO A 3 -0.34 -71.67 4.03
CA PRO A 3 -0.88 -71.93 5.35
C PRO A 3 -1.49 -73.34 5.40
N ARG A 4 -0.87 -74.21 6.20
CA ARG A 4 -1.33 -75.56 6.51
C ARG A 4 -2.64 -75.56 7.31
N SER A 5 -3.49 -76.55 7.02
CA SER A 5 -4.79 -76.80 7.65
C SER A 5 -4.66 -77.12 9.16
N CYS A 6 -5.56 -76.57 9.98
CA CYS A 6 -5.76 -77.03 11.36
C CYS A 6 -7.04 -77.88 11.47
N ARG A 7 -6.85 -79.19 11.64
CA ARG A 7 -7.89 -80.17 11.99
C ARG A 7 -8.18 -80.11 13.50
N SER A 8 -9.45 -80.31 13.84
CA SER A 8 -10.05 -80.29 15.17
C SER A 8 -9.68 -81.51 16.02
N THR A 9 -9.33 -81.27 17.29
CA THR A 9 -9.70 -82.16 18.41
C THR A 9 -10.26 -81.31 19.55
N ARG A 10 -11.28 -81.85 20.21
CA ARG A 10 -12.15 -81.22 21.20
C ARG A 10 -11.42 -80.95 22.51
N ASP A 11 -11.20 -79.67 22.79
CA ASP A 11 -11.37 -78.98 24.09
C ASP A 11 -10.49 -77.72 24.08
N GLY A 12 -11.13 -76.56 23.90
CA GLY A 12 -10.45 -75.25 23.79
C GLY A 12 -10.87 -74.37 22.61
N ALA A 13 -12.05 -74.60 22.02
CA ALA A 13 -12.47 -73.93 20.78
C ALA A 13 -13.01 -72.50 20.93
N GLU A 14 -13.34 -72.04 22.15
CA GLU A 14 -14.04 -70.76 22.33
C GLU A 14 -13.12 -69.57 22.66
N LYS A 15 -11.93 -69.83 23.24
CA LYS A 15 -10.92 -68.77 23.52
C LYS A 15 -9.99 -68.46 22.34
N LYS A 16 -9.71 -69.44 21.48
CA LYS A 16 -8.81 -69.25 20.32
C LYS A 16 -9.48 -68.57 19.13
N THR A 17 -10.79 -68.74 18.96
CA THR A 17 -11.56 -68.09 17.89
C THR A 17 -11.64 -66.59 18.11
N THR A 18 -11.96 -66.12 19.33
CA THR A 18 -12.01 -64.69 19.69
C THR A 18 -10.66 -63.98 19.56
N GLU A 19 -9.55 -64.65 19.91
CA GLU A 19 -8.21 -64.07 19.79
C GLU A 19 -7.74 -63.97 18.32
N CYS A 20 -8.16 -64.92 17.47
CA CYS A 20 -7.91 -64.89 16.02
C CYS A 20 -8.75 -63.83 15.30
N THR A 21 -10.03 -63.64 15.68
CA THR A 21 -10.86 -62.55 15.12
C THR A 21 -10.38 -61.18 15.57
N ARG A 22 -9.93 -61.02 16.83
CA ARG A 22 -9.32 -59.77 17.31
C ARG A 22 -8.03 -59.47 16.55
N ARG A 23 -7.13 -60.44 16.36
CA ARG A 23 -5.89 -60.22 15.60
C ARG A 23 -6.17 -59.82 14.15
N ASN A 24 -7.16 -60.43 13.48
CA ASN A 24 -7.54 -60.04 12.12
C ASN A 24 -8.17 -58.65 12.05
N ALA A 25 -9.01 -58.28 13.02
CA ALA A 25 -9.59 -56.94 13.10
C ALA A 25 -8.52 -55.87 13.37
N THR A 26 -7.59 -56.13 14.31
CA THR A 26 -6.47 -55.22 14.60
C THR A 26 -5.54 -55.08 13.39
N MET A 27 -5.28 -56.18 12.66
CA MET A 27 -4.46 -56.15 11.45
C MET A 27 -5.15 -55.39 10.30
N GLN A 28 -6.47 -55.51 10.14
CA GLN A 28 -7.25 -54.71 9.19
C GLN A 28 -7.25 -53.22 9.54
N VAL A 29 -7.39 -52.86 10.82
CA VAL A 29 -7.34 -51.45 11.26
C VAL A 29 -5.95 -50.84 11.03
N ILE A 30 -4.88 -51.61 11.30
CA ILE A 30 -3.50 -51.17 11.03
C ILE A 30 -3.26 -50.99 9.53
N LEU A 31 -3.77 -51.89 8.68
CA LEU A 31 -3.68 -51.77 7.22
C LEU A 31 -4.42 -50.53 6.70
N VAL A 32 -5.63 -50.25 7.20
CA VAL A 32 -6.42 -49.07 6.80
C VAL A 32 -5.73 -47.78 7.25
N LEU A 33 -5.23 -47.72 8.48
CA LEU A 33 -4.48 -46.57 8.98
C LEU A 33 -3.18 -46.35 8.17
N SER A 34 -2.46 -47.43 7.86
CA SER A 34 -1.24 -47.35 7.05
C SER A 34 -1.52 -46.86 5.63
N PHE A 35 -2.63 -47.33 5.02
CA PHE A 35 -3.08 -46.86 3.71
C PHE A 35 -3.52 -45.40 3.73
N CYS A 36 -4.24 -44.95 4.78
CA CYS A 36 -4.60 -43.54 4.95
C CYS A 36 -3.38 -42.62 5.16
N ILE A 37 -2.35 -43.09 5.88
CA ILE A 37 -1.10 -42.35 6.06
C ILE A 37 -0.34 -42.28 4.74
N LEU A 38 -0.25 -43.38 3.98
CA LEU A 38 0.38 -43.40 2.66
C LEU A 38 -0.37 -42.52 1.65
N LEU A 39 -1.70 -42.51 1.68
CA LEU A 39 -2.53 -41.65 0.85
C LEU A 39 -2.36 -40.16 1.22
N ARG A 40 -2.30 -39.84 2.52
CA ARG A 40 -1.97 -38.48 2.99
C ARG A 40 -0.56 -38.07 2.60
N MET A 41 0.42 -38.95 2.71
CA MET A 41 1.80 -38.68 2.26
C MET A 41 1.85 -38.49 0.75
N ALA A 42 1.13 -39.30 -0.04
CA ALA A 42 1.06 -39.15 -1.49
C ALA A 42 0.36 -37.83 -1.89
N LEU A 43 -0.71 -37.45 -1.19
CA LEU A 43 -1.38 -36.16 -1.38
C LEU A 43 -0.47 -34.99 -0.97
N LEU A 44 0.23 -35.10 0.16
CA LEU A 44 1.25 -34.13 0.60
C LEU A 44 2.38 -34.02 -0.42
N LEU A 45 2.90 -35.13 -0.93
CA LEU A 45 3.93 -35.19 -1.97
C LEU A 45 3.44 -34.62 -3.30
N SER A 46 2.17 -34.83 -3.67
CA SER A 46 1.58 -34.22 -4.86
C SER A 46 1.35 -32.71 -4.69
N SER A 47 1.00 -32.24 -3.48
CA SER A 47 0.96 -30.81 -3.17
C SER A 47 2.35 -30.19 -3.09
N LEU A 48 3.36 -30.94 -2.62
CA LEU A 48 4.76 -30.53 -2.57
C LEU A 48 5.39 -30.47 -3.97
N GLN A 49 5.01 -31.38 -4.87
CA GLN A 49 5.42 -31.36 -6.28
C GLN A 49 4.66 -30.31 -7.11
N LEU A 50 3.45 -29.90 -6.72
CA LEU A 50 2.80 -28.71 -7.29
C LEU A 50 3.36 -27.39 -6.75
N THR A 51 4.15 -27.39 -5.67
CA THR A 51 4.77 -26.18 -5.11
C THR A 51 6.23 -25.95 -5.49
N SER A 52 6.84 -26.80 -6.34
CA SER A 52 8.25 -26.61 -6.76
C SER A 52 8.46 -26.49 -8.28
N ALA A 53 7.39 -26.40 -9.05
CA ALA A 53 7.44 -25.88 -10.42
C ALA A 53 6.82 -24.48 -10.44
N GLN A 54 7.28 -23.62 -9.53
CA GLN A 54 7.14 -22.19 -9.71
C GLN A 54 8.08 -21.87 -10.88
N MET A 55 7.55 -21.95 -12.10
CA MET A 55 8.15 -21.23 -13.22
C MET A 55 8.39 -19.84 -12.68
N HIS A 56 9.66 -19.46 -12.55
CA HIS A 56 10.06 -18.09 -12.34
C HIS A 56 9.60 -17.37 -13.61
N GLU A 57 8.34 -16.96 -13.62
CA GLU A 57 7.77 -16.16 -14.68
C GLU A 57 8.44 -14.80 -14.50
N GLU A 58 9.29 -14.45 -15.45
CA GLU A 58 10.02 -13.17 -15.45
C GLU A 58 9.01 -12.03 -15.46
N ARG A 59 8.67 -11.52 -14.26
CA ARG A 59 7.79 -10.38 -14.07
C ARG A 59 8.65 -9.12 -14.07
N HIS A 60 8.41 -8.25 -15.04
CA HIS A 60 9.11 -6.97 -15.12
C HIS A 60 8.28 -5.90 -14.40
N SER A 61 8.89 -5.25 -13.40
CA SER A 61 8.28 -4.12 -12.69
C SER A 61 8.37 -2.85 -13.53
N LEU A 62 7.21 -2.29 -13.91
CA LEU A 62 7.14 -1.04 -14.66
C LEU A 62 7.18 0.17 -13.73
N VAL A 63 6.46 0.09 -12.61
CA VAL A 63 6.35 1.14 -11.61
C VAL A 63 6.33 0.53 -10.22
N GLN A 64 7.04 1.18 -9.30
CA GLN A 64 7.06 0.85 -7.88
C GLN A 64 6.75 2.10 -7.06
N VAL A 65 5.85 1.96 -6.09
CA VAL A 65 5.44 3.00 -5.13
C VAL A 65 5.62 2.44 -3.74
N VAL A 66 6.19 3.25 -2.85
CA VAL A 66 6.21 2.95 -1.42
C VAL A 66 5.13 3.79 -0.76
N PHE A 67 4.38 3.21 0.18
CA PHE A 67 3.41 3.94 0.99
C PHE A 67 3.62 3.68 2.48
N VAL A 68 3.48 4.73 3.29
CA VAL A 68 3.82 4.71 4.72
C VAL A 68 2.87 5.56 5.56
N SER A 69 2.72 5.18 6.83
CA SER A 69 2.08 5.91 7.93
C SER A 69 2.72 5.46 9.27
N CYS A 70 2.43 6.15 10.36
CA CYS A 70 3.01 5.99 11.71
C CYS A 70 4.52 6.26 11.77
N ASN A 71 4.92 7.43 11.28
CA ASN A 71 6.32 7.82 11.18
C ASN A 71 6.72 8.92 12.18
N LYS A 72 6.92 8.51 13.42
CA LYS A 72 7.32 9.41 14.48
C LYS A 72 8.69 10.03 14.18
N HIS A 73 8.75 11.36 14.08
CA HIS A 73 9.99 12.11 13.81
C HIS A 73 11.14 11.83 14.80
N ASP A 74 10.84 11.49 16.06
CA ASP A 74 11.79 11.10 17.11
C ASP A 74 11.92 9.56 17.27
N GLY A 75 11.29 8.80 16.37
CA GLY A 75 11.40 7.35 16.29
C GLY A 75 12.69 6.88 15.62
N ASP A 76 12.89 5.57 15.63
CA ASP A 76 14.01 4.91 14.96
C ASP A 76 13.96 5.13 13.44
N GLN A 77 14.83 5.95 12.89
CA GLN A 77 14.85 6.28 11.45
C GLN A 77 15.56 5.23 10.57
N LYS A 78 16.10 4.14 11.16
CA LYS A 78 16.79 3.07 10.40
C LYS A 78 15.86 2.29 9.47
N TYR A 79 14.54 2.41 9.62
CA TYR A 79 13.63 1.75 8.68
C TYR A 79 13.80 2.28 7.24
N TRP A 80 14.31 3.51 7.03
CA TRP A 80 14.62 3.98 5.68
C TRP A 80 15.68 3.11 4.99
N ASP A 81 16.65 2.59 5.75
CA ASP A 81 17.63 1.61 5.23
C ASP A 81 16.94 0.30 4.85
N ILE A 82 15.97 -0.15 5.66
CA ILE A 82 15.19 -1.36 5.40
C ILE A 82 14.37 -1.19 4.12
N ILE A 83 13.70 -0.05 3.94
CA ILE A 83 12.93 0.24 2.73
C ILE A 83 13.87 0.30 1.53
N ALA A 84 14.98 1.06 1.62
CA ALA A 84 15.96 1.20 0.55
C ALA A 84 16.52 -0.17 0.11
N THR A 85 16.80 -1.05 1.07
CA THR A 85 17.27 -2.42 0.80
C THR A 85 16.17 -3.28 0.15
N ALA A 86 14.94 -3.19 0.64
CA ALA A 86 13.82 -3.99 0.14
C ALA A 86 13.42 -3.60 -1.30
N VAL A 87 13.47 -2.31 -1.63
CA VAL A 87 13.07 -1.78 -2.94
C VAL A 87 14.19 -1.77 -3.97
N GLY A 88 15.46 -1.70 -3.55
CA GLY A 88 16.64 -1.70 -4.43
C GLY A 88 16.90 -3.03 -5.16
N GLY A 89 16.14 -4.08 -4.85
CA GLY A 89 16.20 -5.37 -5.51
C GLY A 89 17.34 -6.27 -5.01
N ARG A 90 17.07 -7.57 -4.89
CA ARG A 90 18.07 -8.61 -4.57
C ARG A 90 19.04 -8.89 -5.74
N ARG A 91 19.53 -7.88 -6.46
CA ARG A 91 20.51 -8.09 -7.56
C ARG A 91 21.93 -8.39 -7.05
N HIS A 92 22.21 -8.19 -5.76
CA HIS A 92 23.54 -8.43 -5.18
C HIS A 92 23.72 -9.74 -4.39
N ALA A 93 22.72 -10.64 -4.38
CA ALA A 93 22.87 -11.90 -3.66
C ALA A 93 23.77 -12.93 -4.38
N GLU A 94 24.15 -12.71 -5.65
CA GLU A 94 24.93 -13.68 -6.44
C GLU A 94 26.27 -13.17 -7.01
N SER A 95 26.67 -11.92 -6.74
CA SER A 95 28.02 -11.46 -7.08
C SER A 95 28.92 -11.50 -5.84
N HIS A 96 29.47 -12.67 -5.53
CA HIS A 96 30.66 -12.80 -4.69
C HIS A 96 31.89 -12.23 -5.41
N ALA A 97 31.91 -10.92 -5.63
CA ALA A 97 33.10 -10.17 -5.97
C ALA A 97 33.21 -9.02 -4.98
N MET A 98 34.23 -9.09 -4.11
CA MET A 98 34.57 -8.05 -3.15
C MET A 98 34.99 -6.78 -3.88
N VAL A 99 34.03 -5.94 -4.27
CA VAL A 99 34.27 -4.51 -4.41
C VAL A 99 34.13 -3.93 -3.00
N LYS A 100 35.16 -3.24 -2.51
CA LYS A 100 35.05 -2.41 -1.31
C LYS A 100 34.12 -1.24 -1.63
N GLU A 101 32.81 -1.47 -1.64
CA GLU A 101 31.85 -0.40 -1.64
C GLU A 101 31.95 0.30 -0.29
N HIS A 102 32.19 1.60 -0.31
CA HIS A 102 31.99 2.42 0.89
C HIS A 102 30.54 2.23 1.35
N PRO A 103 30.29 2.06 2.66
CA PRO A 103 28.93 1.95 3.16
C PRO A 103 28.12 3.16 2.67
N LEU A 104 27.00 2.90 2.01
CA LEU A 104 26.07 3.94 1.57
C LEU A 104 25.66 4.79 2.77
N ALA A 105 25.45 6.08 2.54
CA ALA A 105 24.89 6.94 3.58
C ALA A 105 23.51 6.40 4.00
N GLU A 106 23.17 6.52 5.29
CA GLU A 106 21.88 6.06 5.81
C GLU A 106 20.70 6.54 4.96
N GLY A 107 19.72 5.66 4.77
CA GLY A 107 18.54 5.84 3.94
C GLY A 107 18.80 5.83 2.43
N SER A 108 20.04 5.66 1.95
CA SER A 108 20.33 5.78 0.51
C SER A 108 20.09 4.49 -0.26
N CYS A 109 19.61 4.62 -1.51
CA CYS A 109 19.54 3.50 -2.45
C CYS A 109 20.81 3.38 -3.30
N SER A 110 21.29 2.15 -3.53
CA SER A 110 22.41 1.83 -4.42
C SER A 110 22.02 1.91 -5.89
N SER A 111 20.81 1.44 -6.22
CA SER A 111 20.22 1.49 -7.56
C SER A 111 19.65 2.88 -7.85
N LYS A 112 19.71 3.31 -9.12
CA LYS A 112 19.14 4.59 -9.58
C LYS A 112 17.64 4.66 -9.30
N ALA A 113 17.24 5.45 -8.29
CA ALA A 113 15.87 5.86 -7.96
C ALA A 113 14.76 4.82 -8.27
N PRO A 114 14.76 3.64 -7.63
CA PRO A 114 13.84 2.54 -7.96
C PRO A 114 12.36 2.88 -7.69
N ILE A 115 12.10 3.86 -6.83
CA ILE A 115 10.76 4.24 -6.40
C ILE A 115 10.26 5.41 -7.24
N HIS A 116 9.11 5.25 -7.87
CA HIS A 116 8.52 6.27 -8.73
C HIS A 116 7.68 7.29 -7.96
N ALA A 117 7.16 6.91 -6.79
CA ALA A 117 6.51 7.81 -5.84
C ALA A 117 6.61 7.26 -4.41
N LEU A 118 6.77 8.17 -3.44
CA LEU A 118 6.50 7.88 -2.03
C LEU A 118 5.14 8.48 -1.68
N LEU A 119 4.23 7.64 -1.19
CA LEU A 119 2.92 8.02 -0.72
C LEU A 119 2.91 8.12 0.81
N TRP A 120 2.74 9.33 1.32
CA TRP A 120 2.60 9.63 2.74
C TRP A 120 1.13 9.59 3.14
N LEU A 121 0.78 8.78 4.13
CA LEU A 121 -0.61 8.61 4.61
C LEU A 121 -0.83 9.05 6.06
N GLY A 122 0.17 9.66 6.71
CA GLY A 122 -0.03 10.30 8.02
C GLY A 122 1.11 10.11 9.03
N ASP A 123 0.91 10.66 10.23
CA ASP A 123 1.68 10.43 11.46
C ASP A 123 3.16 10.89 11.46
N VAL A 124 3.50 12.05 10.89
CA VAL A 124 4.76 12.74 11.24
C VAL A 124 4.73 13.22 12.70
N VAL A 125 3.60 13.83 13.09
CA VAL A 125 3.45 14.55 14.36
C VAL A 125 2.57 13.81 15.34
N TYR A 126 3.19 13.01 16.21
CA TYR A 126 2.46 12.39 17.31
C TYR A 126 1.97 13.44 18.32
N ALA A 127 0.65 13.52 18.49
CA ALA A 127 0.01 14.35 19.49
C ALA A 127 -0.25 13.59 20.80
N ASP A 128 -0.18 12.26 20.84
CA ASP A 128 -0.51 11.46 22.03
C ASP A 128 0.54 11.53 23.15
N GLY A 129 0.62 12.66 23.84
CA GLY A 129 1.18 12.73 25.18
C GLY A 129 0.13 12.35 26.23
N ILE A 130 0.56 11.90 27.42
CA ILE A 130 -0.33 11.58 28.56
C ILE A 130 -1.31 12.74 28.88
N ALA A 131 -0.94 13.98 28.58
CA ALA A 131 -1.81 15.16 28.70
C ALA A 131 -3.07 15.12 27.80
N ASN A 132 -2.98 14.51 26.61
CA ASN A 132 -4.10 14.34 25.69
C ASN A 132 -5.06 13.23 26.10
N ILE A 133 -4.55 12.16 26.73
CA ILE A 133 -5.38 11.09 27.33
C ILE A 133 -6.25 11.64 28.48
N LEU A 134 -5.80 12.71 29.14
CA LEU A 134 -6.53 13.39 30.23
C LEU A 134 -7.44 14.54 29.76
N GLY A 135 -7.61 14.74 28.45
CA GLY A 135 -8.55 15.72 27.90
C GLY A 135 -8.16 17.18 28.12
N VAL A 136 -6.89 17.47 28.43
CA VAL A 136 -6.36 18.84 28.43
C VAL A 136 -5.60 19.05 27.12
N PRO A 137 -6.22 19.64 26.09
CA PRO A 137 -5.52 19.88 24.85
C PRO A 137 -4.36 20.85 25.14
N PRO A 138 -3.09 20.48 24.91
CA PRO A 138 -2.04 21.47 24.86
C PRO A 138 -2.46 22.45 23.78
N GLY A 139 -2.44 23.75 24.11
CA GLY A 139 -2.69 24.79 23.12
C GLY A 139 -1.82 24.54 21.90
N PHE A 140 -2.38 24.74 20.71
CA PHE A 140 -1.61 24.64 19.48
C PHE A 140 -0.40 25.57 19.57
N ASP A 141 0.79 24.97 19.59
CA ASP A 141 2.06 25.67 19.50
C ASP A 141 2.63 25.43 18.11
N ARG A 142 2.55 26.48 17.30
CA ARG A 142 2.99 26.46 15.91
C ARG A 142 4.47 26.08 15.79
N GLU A 143 5.33 26.65 16.62
CA GLU A 143 6.78 26.44 16.53
C GLU A 143 7.15 24.99 16.86
N VAL A 144 6.46 24.40 17.83
CA VAL A 144 6.63 22.98 18.17
C VAL A 144 6.22 22.07 17.01
N VAL A 145 5.05 22.32 16.42
CA VAL A 145 4.55 21.50 15.30
C VAL A 145 5.43 21.65 14.07
N GLU A 146 5.77 22.88 13.68
CA GLU A 146 6.72 23.16 12.59
C GLU A 146 8.07 22.50 12.85
N GLY A 147 8.56 22.55 14.08
CA GLY A 147 9.79 21.91 14.51
C GLY A 147 9.79 20.38 14.29
N LYS A 148 8.67 19.70 14.56
CA LYS A 148 8.54 18.25 14.34
C LYS A 148 8.57 17.88 12.86
N PHE A 149 7.78 18.57 12.02
CA PHE A 149 7.80 18.37 10.57
C PHE A 149 9.17 18.67 9.97
N SER A 150 9.78 19.78 10.40
CA SER A 150 11.12 20.17 9.99
C SER A 150 12.17 19.14 10.41
N SER A 151 12.10 18.61 11.63
CA SER A 151 13.03 17.57 12.10
C SER A 151 12.94 16.31 11.24
N MET A 152 11.73 15.91 10.85
CA MET A 152 11.54 14.77 9.96
C MET A 152 12.13 15.05 8.58
N LEU A 153 11.75 16.18 7.97
CA LEU A 153 12.18 16.61 6.64
C LEU A 153 13.71 16.67 6.48
N HIS A 154 14.40 17.12 7.53
CA HIS A 154 15.84 17.29 7.56
C HIS A 154 16.60 16.12 8.20
N SER A 155 15.91 15.05 8.62
CA SER A 155 16.58 13.84 9.12
C SER A 155 17.45 13.22 8.01
N PRO A 156 18.73 12.87 8.26
CA PRO A 156 19.62 12.49 7.17
C PRO A 156 19.13 11.23 6.42
N ALA A 157 18.69 10.19 7.15
CA ALA A 157 18.07 9.00 6.57
C ALA A 157 16.89 9.32 5.61
N TYR A 158 15.89 10.10 6.04
CA TYR A 158 14.75 10.44 5.16
C TYR A 158 15.17 11.32 3.99
N SER A 159 16.03 12.31 4.26
CA SER A 159 16.50 13.26 3.27
C SER A 159 17.29 12.55 2.16
N ASN A 160 18.15 11.60 2.52
CA ASN A 160 18.89 10.76 1.59
C ASN A 160 17.97 9.80 0.84
N PHE A 161 17.02 9.15 1.54
CA PHE A 161 16.03 8.29 0.92
C PHE A 161 15.26 9.02 -0.17
N ARG A 162 14.75 10.21 0.13
CA ARG A 162 14.03 11.02 -0.85
C ARG A 162 14.87 11.40 -2.05
N ARG A 163 16.13 11.78 -1.84
CA ARG A 163 17.02 12.22 -2.93
C ARG A 163 17.53 11.08 -3.80
N THR A 164 17.74 9.90 -3.23
CA THR A 164 18.45 8.80 -3.91
C THR A 164 17.53 7.66 -4.33
N CYS A 165 16.46 7.40 -3.57
CA CYS A 165 15.55 6.30 -3.84
C CYS A 165 14.32 6.70 -4.66
N ILE A 166 13.88 7.96 -4.59
CA ILE A 166 12.65 8.43 -5.23
C ILE A 166 12.97 9.18 -6.52
N ALA A 167 12.32 8.80 -7.61
CA ALA A 167 12.44 9.46 -8.90
C ALA A 167 11.96 10.92 -8.82
N ALA A 168 12.67 11.79 -9.54
CA ALA A 168 12.28 13.19 -9.68
C ALA A 168 10.91 13.34 -10.36
N ARG A 169 10.18 14.38 -9.95
CA ARG A 169 9.07 14.92 -10.71
C ARG A 169 9.61 15.44 -12.04
N GLN A 170 9.14 14.86 -13.13
CA GLN A 170 9.33 15.46 -14.44
C GLN A 170 8.34 16.63 -14.51
N ASN A 171 8.83 17.87 -14.45
CA ASN A 171 7.98 19.04 -14.65
C ASN A 171 7.36 18.91 -16.03
N GLY A 172 6.05 18.63 -16.07
CA GLY A 172 5.27 18.73 -17.28
C GLY A 172 5.48 20.12 -17.84
N SER A 173 5.85 20.19 -19.13
CA SER A 173 5.93 21.39 -19.95
C SER A 173 5.05 22.51 -19.39
N SER A 174 5.65 23.43 -18.65
CA SER A 174 5.15 24.79 -18.61
C SER A 174 5.14 25.24 -20.06
N THR A 175 3.96 25.38 -20.66
CA THR A 175 3.78 26.03 -21.95
C THR A 175 4.24 27.47 -21.82
N SER A 176 5.55 27.70 -21.88
CA SER A 176 6.12 29.01 -22.14
C SER A 176 5.98 29.23 -23.64
N VAL A 177 5.07 30.12 -24.00
CA VAL A 177 5.08 30.75 -25.32
C VAL A 177 6.47 31.40 -25.45
N ALA A 178 7.27 30.91 -26.38
CA ALA A 178 8.58 31.46 -26.67
C ALA A 178 8.42 32.87 -27.26
N ALA A 179 8.48 33.89 -26.40
CA ALA A 179 8.90 35.21 -26.83
C ALA A 179 10.43 35.16 -27.01
N GLY A 180 10.88 35.60 -28.18
CA GLY A 180 12.22 35.32 -28.71
C GLY A 180 13.40 35.84 -27.90
N GLY A 181 14.57 35.31 -28.26
CA GLY A 181 15.87 35.90 -27.96
C GLY A 181 16.61 35.30 -26.76
N GLY A 182 17.49 34.34 -27.07
CA GLY A 182 18.77 34.07 -26.41
C GLY A 182 18.91 34.22 -24.89
N VAL A 183 19.08 33.08 -24.21
CA VAL A 183 20.24 32.69 -23.35
C VAL A 183 19.89 31.30 -22.82
N LYS A 184 20.68 30.27 -23.15
CA LYS A 184 20.57 28.96 -22.50
C LYS A 184 21.20 29.06 -21.11
N VAL A 185 20.42 29.49 -20.12
CA VAL A 185 20.79 29.29 -18.72
C VAL A 185 20.62 27.80 -18.45
N ASN A 186 21.72 27.08 -18.19
CA ASN A 186 21.65 25.76 -17.55
C ASN A 186 21.19 25.99 -16.10
N VAL A 187 19.88 26.17 -15.92
CA VAL A 187 19.28 26.02 -14.61
C VAL A 187 19.39 24.53 -14.30
N ALA A 188 20.27 24.16 -13.36
CA ALA A 188 20.27 22.81 -12.82
C ALA A 188 18.83 22.49 -12.40
N GLN A 189 18.16 21.59 -13.13
CA GLN A 189 16.80 21.17 -12.76
C GLN A 189 16.91 20.60 -11.36
N ARG A 190 16.25 21.25 -10.39
CA ARG A 190 16.20 20.76 -9.02
C ARG A 190 15.55 19.38 -9.08
N HIS A 191 16.23 18.38 -8.55
CA HIS A 191 15.67 17.05 -8.38
C HIS A 191 14.61 17.12 -7.28
N GLU A 192 13.36 17.37 -7.66
CA GLU A 192 12.22 17.39 -6.74
C GLU A 192 11.65 15.97 -6.65
N PRO A 193 11.87 15.22 -5.56
CA PRO A 193 11.38 13.86 -5.46
C PRO A 193 9.85 13.82 -5.42
N ARG A 194 9.23 12.83 -6.06
CA ARG A 194 7.77 12.65 -6.05
C ARG A 194 7.28 12.08 -4.71
N VAL A 195 7.28 12.93 -3.68
CA VAL A 195 6.53 12.67 -2.45
C VAL A 195 5.14 13.27 -2.59
N ILE A 196 4.12 12.43 -2.40
CA ILE A 196 2.71 12.79 -2.46
C ILE A 196 2.03 12.27 -1.20
N GLY A 197 0.90 12.84 -0.79
CA GLY A 197 0.27 12.36 0.43
C GLY A 197 -0.84 13.23 0.98
N VAL A 198 -1.46 12.67 2.02
CA VAL A 198 -2.49 13.25 2.87
C VAL A 198 -2.11 13.00 4.33
N TRP A 199 -2.78 13.70 5.25
CA TRP A 199 -2.59 13.57 6.69
C TRP A 199 -3.61 12.61 7.33
N ASP A 200 -3.32 12.22 8.56
CA ASP A 200 -4.27 11.76 9.57
C ASP A 200 -4.55 12.88 10.60
N ASP A 201 -5.10 12.56 11.77
CA ASP A 201 -5.39 13.55 12.82
C ASP A 201 -4.14 14.10 13.50
N HIS A 202 -3.15 13.25 13.71
CA HIS A 202 -1.87 13.59 14.30
C HIS A 202 -1.15 14.65 13.45
N ASP A 203 -1.06 14.43 12.15
CA ASP A 203 -0.55 15.42 11.20
C ASP A 203 -1.45 16.65 11.07
N PHE A 204 -2.76 16.51 11.31
CA PHE A 204 -3.70 17.63 11.38
C PHE A 204 -3.58 18.46 12.66
N GLY A 205 -2.76 18.02 13.63
CA GLY A 205 -2.45 18.77 14.85
C GLY A 205 -3.53 18.68 15.93
N LYS A 206 -4.51 17.79 15.77
CA LYS A 206 -5.58 17.57 16.74
C LYS A 206 -6.11 16.14 16.60
N ASN A 207 -5.96 15.34 17.66
CA ASN A 207 -6.53 13.99 17.73
C ASN A 207 -8.03 14.02 17.44
N ASP A 208 -8.49 13.13 16.54
CA ASP A 208 -9.86 13.13 16.02
C ASP A 208 -10.36 14.51 15.56
N GLY A 209 -9.47 15.38 15.09
CA GLY A 209 -9.79 16.73 14.66
C GLY A 209 -10.54 16.76 13.32
N GLY A 210 -11.46 17.70 13.17
CA GLY A 210 -12.20 17.93 11.95
C GLY A 210 -12.27 19.41 11.58
N LYS A 211 -13.34 19.80 10.90
CA LYS A 211 -13.56 21.17 10.43
C LYS A 211 -13.57 22.22 11.54
N GLU A 212 -13.78 21.82 12.80
CA GLU A 212 -13.76 22.67 13.98
C GLU A 212 -12.35 23.04 14.47
N HIS A 213 -11.29 22.43 13.92
CA HIS A 213 -9.94 22.80 14.28
C HIS A 213 -9.58 24.20 13.78
N VAL A 214 -9.39 25.12 14.73
CA VAL A 214 -9.16 26.56 14.46
C VAL A 214 -7.87 26.86 13.69
N ASN A 215 -6.86 25.99 13.74
CA ASN A 215 -5.55 26.23 13.10
C ASN A 215 -5.34 25.41 11.82
N LYS A 216 -6.39 24.79 11.27
CA LYS A 216 -6.29 23.89 10.11
C LYS A 216 -5.66 24.52 8.85
N GLU A 217 -5.83 25.83 8.65
CA GLU A 217 -5.18 26.54 7.54
C GLU A 217 -3.67 26.66 7.73
N GLU A 218 -3.21 26.84 8.97
CA GLU A 218 -1.78 26.88 9.26
C GLU A 218 -1.18 25.49 9.18
N MET A 219 -1.87 24.47 9.71
CA MET A 219 -1.49 23.07 9.55
C MET A 219 -1.37 22.66 8.08
N GLN A 220 -2.28 23.12 7.22
CA GLN A 220 -2.18 22.92 5.78
C GLN A 220 -0.88 23.46 5.20
N LYS A 221 -0.45 24.66 5.59
CA LYS A 221 0.81 25.24 5.08
C LYS A 221 2.01 24.40 5.52
N ILE A 222 2.08 24.07 6.81
CA ILE A 222 3.16 23.27 7.40
C ILE A 222 3.27 21.90 6.71
N PHE A 223 2.14 21.23 6.52
CA PHE A 223 2.10 19.92 5.86
C PHE A 223 2.51 20.00 4.38
N LEU A 224 2.06 21.03 3.65
CA LEU A 224 2.46 21.24 2.26
C LEU A 224 3.94 21.63 2.13
N ASP A 225 4.52 22.33 3.10
CA ASP A 225 5.95 22.60 3.19
C ASP A 225 6.75 21.31 3.45
N PHE A 226 6.26 20.46 4.35
CA PHE A 226 6.86 19.15 4.61
C PHE A 226 6.90 18.24 3.38
N LEU A 227 5.82 18.22 2.60
CA LEU A 227 5.77 17.48 1.33
C LEU A 227 6.58 18.17 0.21
N GLU A 228 7.18 19.33 0.47
CA GLU A 228 7.85 20.20 -0.50
C GLU A 228 6.98 20.53 -1.72
N VAL A 229 5.69 20.82 -1.49
CA VAL A 229 4.77 21.20 -2.56
C VAL A 229 5.15 22.59 -3.09
N PRO A 230 5.31 22.77 -4.41
CA PRO A 230 5.67 24.05 -5.01
C PRO A 230 4.75 25.20 -4.57
N SER A 231 5.32 26.41 -4.44
CA SER A 231 4.59 27.59 -3.96
C SER A 231 3.49 28.06 -4.92
N ASP A 232 3.59 27.73 -6.21
CA ASP A 232 2.61 28.04 -7.25
C ASP A 232 1.51 26.96 -7.40
N SER A 233 1.64 25.82 -6.71
CA SER A 233 0.66 24.73 -6.73
C SER A 233 -0.74 25.20 -6.33
N ILE A 234 -1.77 24.69 -7.02
CA ILE A 234 -3.16 24.95 -6.65
C ILE A 234 -3.49 24.49 -5.22
N ARG A 235 -2.77 23.50 -4.70
CA ARG A 235 -2.90 23.00 -3.33
C ARG A 235 -2.61 24.07 -2.27
N ARG A 236 -1.81 25.09 -2.62
CA ARG A 236 -1.51 26.25 -1.76
C ARG A 236 -2.64 27.27 -1.71
N ARG A 237 -3.63 27.19 -2.62
CA ARG A 237 -4.76 28.11 -2.75
C ARG A 237 -6.11 27.47 -2.47
N GLN A 238 -6.20 26.14 -2.53
CA GLN A 238 -7.41 25.41 -2.15
C GLN A 238 -7.48 25.23 -0.63
N HIS A 239 -8.65 24.83 -0.15
CA HIS A 239 -8.87 24.44 1.24
C HIS A 239 -8.75 22.91 1.36
N GLY A 240 -7.85 22.41 2.21
CA GLY A 240 -7.52 20.98 2.36
C GLY A 240 -6.35 20.51 1.49
N VAL A 241 -5.79 19.35 1.83
CA VAL A 241 -4.57 18.79 1.21
C VAL A 241 -4.82 17.74 0.13
N TYR A 242 -6.09 17.44 -0.19
CA TYR A 242 -6.47 16.47 -1.23
C TYR A 242 -5.85 16.81 -2.59
N SER A 243 -5.52 15.80 -3.37
CA SER A 243 -4.87 16.01 -4.66
C SER A 243 -5.07 14.87 -5.63
N PHE A 244 -4.86 15.18 -6.91
CA PHE A 244 -4.79 14.20 -7.99
C PHE A 244 -3.39 14.23 -8.58
N GLU A 245 -2.78 13.07 -8.73
CA GLU A 245 -1.42 12.91 -9.26
C GLU A 245 -1.40 11.73 -10.22
N ALA A 246 -0.53 11.75 -11.21
CA ALA A 246 -0.37 10.63 -12.14
C ALA A 246 1.10 10.36 -12.48
N ILE A 247 1.42 9.09 -12.71
CA ILE A 247 2.67 8.64 -13.31
C ILE A 247 2.36 8.32 -14.77
N SER A 248 2.66 9.27 -15.65
CA SER A 248 2.40 9.12 -17.08
C SER A 248 3.42 8.20 -17.74
N ILE A 249 2.97 7.38 -18.69
CA ILE A 249 3.86 6.49 -19.42
C ILE A 249 4.92 7.28 -20.19
N ASP A 250 4.51 8.44 -20.73
CA ASP A 250 5.42 9.34 -21.43
C ASP A 250 6.54 9.82 -20.50
N SER A 251 6.27 10.16 -19.25
CA SER A 251 7.34 10.57 -18.31
C SER A 251 8.36 9.47 -18.06
N LEU A 252 7.92 8.21 -18.00
CA LEU A 252 8.80 7.05 -17.81
C LEU A 252 9.67 6.78 -19.04
N LEU A 253 9.07 6.83 -20.23
CA LEU A 253 9.79 6.64 -21.49
C LEU A 253 10.87 7.71 -21.71
N HIS A 254 10.63 8.96 -21.28
CA HIS A 254 11.65 10.02 -21.35
C HIS A 254 12.75 9.84 -20.31
N SER A 255 12.43 9.32 -19.12
CA SER A 255 13.40 9.11 -18.04
C SER A 255 14.38 7.95 -18.29
N ARG A 256 13.97 6.99 -19.14
CA ARG A 256 14.70 5.77 -19.48
C ARG A 256 15.35 5.93 -20.87
N SER A 257 16.44 6.70 -20.95
CA SER A 257 17.19 6.89 -22.20
C SER A 257 17.98 5.63 -22.60
N SER A 258 18.04 5.36 -23.90
CA SER A 258 18.55 4.12 -24.52
C SER A 258 20.06 3.89 -24.47
N ASP A 259 20.84 4.87 -24.02
CA ASP A 259 22.26 4.92 -24.37
C ASP A 259 23.11 3.86 -23.65
N GLU A 260 22.61 3.27 -22.56
CA GLU A 260 23.23 2.15 -21.82
C GLU A 260 22.17 1.21 -21.18
N ALA A 261 21.09 0.90 -21.91
CA ALA A 261 20.05 0.00 -21.39
C ALA A 261 20.56 -1.46 -21.33
N ASP A 262 20.48 -2.10 -20.16
CA ASP A 262 20.64 -3.56 -20.06
C ASP A 262 19.42 -4.29 -20.66
N THR A 263 19.48 -5.62 -20.72
CA THR A 263 18.40 -6.44 -21.29
C THR A 263 17.06 -6.21 -20.58
N ASP A 264 17.05 -6.04 -19.27
CA ASP A 264 15.82 -5.84 -18.48
C ASP A 264 15.19 -4.47 -18.77
N GLU A 265 16.04 -3.45 -18.89
CA GLU A 265 15.62 -2.08 -19.20
C GLU A 265 15.06 -1.99 -20.63
N PHE A 266 15.65 -2.71 -21.58
CA PHE A 266 15.13 -2.82 -22.93
C PHE A 266 13.75 -3.51 -22.98
N VAL A 267 13.57 -4.59 -22.21
CA VAL A 267 12.26 -5.26 -22.08
C VAL A 267 11.25 -4.32 -21.44
N ALA A 268 11.60 -3.66 -20.34
CA ALA A 268 10.74 -2.69 -19.66
C ALA A 268 10.32 -1.53 -20.59
N LEU A 269 11.25 -0.98 -21.38
CA LEU A 269 10.96 0.04 -22.40
C LEU A 269 9.99 -0.45 -23.47
N SER A 270 10.17 -1.69 -23.92
CA SER A 270 9.27 -2.30 -24.91
C SER A 270 7.86 -2.48 -24.35
N LEU A 271 7.74 -2.99 -23.13
CA LEU A 271 6.46 -3.10 -22.41
C LEU A 271 5.82 -1.74 -22.15
N LEU A 272 6.60 -0.71 -21.79
CA LEU A 272 6.09 0.66 -21.63
C LEU A 272 5.53 1.23 -22.93
N ARG A 273 6.19 0.99 -24.07
CA ARG A 273 5.68 1.41 -25.39
C ARG A 273 4.37 0.73 -25.74
N GLU A 274 4.21 -0.52 -25.34
CA GLU A 274 2.96 -1.24 -25.55
C GLU A 274 1.84 -0.76 -24.62
N MET A 275 2.13 -0.59 -23.33
CA MET A 275 1.21 0.03 -22.38
C MET A 275 0.79 1.42 -22.84
N ARG A 276 1.69 2.18 -23.49
CA ARG A 276 1.40 3.49 -24.08
C ARG A 276 0.31 3.43 -25.14
N SER A 277 0.09 2.31 -25.81
CA SER A 277 -1.00 2.16 -26.80
C SER A 277 -2.37 2.03 -26.12
N LEU A 278 -2.41 1.59 -24.87
CA LEU A 278 -3.62 1.28 -24.12
C LEU A 278 -3.99 2.38 -23.12
N TYR A 279 -2.99 2.98 -22.46
CA TYR A 279 -3.18 3.89 -21.34
C TYR A 279 -2.42 5.22 -21.53
N ASP A 280 -2.92 6.31 -20.95
CA ASP A 280 -2.15 7.56 -20.81
C ASP A 280 -1.18 7.47 -19.60
N ASN A 281 -1.66 6.90 -18.50
CA ASN A 281 -0.93 6.81 -17.24
C ASN A 281 -0.87 5.36 -16.75
N LEU A 282 0.23 4.99 -16.09
CA LEU A 282 0.30 3.69 -15.39
C LEU A 282 -0.47 3.76 -14.08
N LEU A 283 -0.16 4.76 -13.24
CA LEU A 283 -0.81 4.97 -11.97
C LEU A 283 -1.45 6.36 -11.91
N CYS A 284 -2.64 6.43 -11.35
CA CYS A 284 -3.32 7.67 -10.99
C CYS A 284 -3.70 7.61 -9.51
N PHE A 285 -3.42 8.68 -8.76
CA PHE A 285 -3.67 8.76 -7.34
C PHE A 285 -4.78 9.79 -7.08
N LEU A 286 -5.87 9.35 -6.45
CA LEU A 286 -6.89 10.18 -5.84
C LEU A 286 -6.65 10.21 -4.33
N LEU A 287 -6.00 11.27 -3.84
CA LEU A 287 -5.68 11.40 -2.42
C LEU A 287 -6.74 12.24 -1.73
N LEU A 288 -7.43 11.66 -0.75
CA LEU A 288 -8.53 12.28 -0.04
C LEU A 288 -8.07 12.84 1.31
N ASP A 289 -8.31 14.13 1.52
CA ASP A 289 -8.25 14.76 2.84
C ASP A 289 -9.51 14.38 3.61
N VAL A 290 -9.33 13.68 4.73
CA VAL A 290 -10.42 13.20 5.57
C VAL A 290 -10.56 14.01 6.86
N ARG A 291 -9.96 15.21 6.94
CA ARG A 291 -9.92 16.02 8.17
C ARG A 291 -10.46 17.43 7.94
N TYR A 292 -10.00 18.13 6.91
CA TYR A 292 -10.20 19.58 6.77
C TYR A 292 -11.67 20.03 6.83
N PHE A 293 -12.55 19.24 6.21
CA PHE A 293 -13.99 19.47 6.14
C PHE A 293 -14.82 18.50 6.98
N ARG A 294 -14.17 17.51 7.60
CA ARG A 294 -14.85 16.42 8.30
C ARG A 294 -15.71 16.96 9.44
N ASP A 295 -16.95 16.53 9.50
CA ASP A 295 -17.81 16.76 10.66
C ASP A 295 -17.28 16.01 11.89
N PRO A 296 -17.53 16.49 13.12
CA PRO A 296 -17.14 15.76 14.32
C PRO A 296 -17.62 14.31 14.30
N ALA A 297 -16.83 13.36 14.82
CA ALA A 297 -17.17 11.93 14.80
C ALA A 297 -18.52 11.59 15.47
N ASN A 298 -18.97 12.44 16.40
CA ASN A 298 -20.27 12.31 17.05
C ASN A 298 -21.46 12.88 16.24
N ALA A 299 -21.25 13.35 15.00
CA ALA A 299 -22.27 13.86 14.08
C ALA A 299 -23.19 12.74 13.51
N THR A 300 -23.77 11.95 14.42
CA THR A 300 -24.92 11.03 14.26
C THR A 300 -25.02 10.28 12.93
N ARG A 301 -23.96 9.59 12.46
CA ARG A 301 -23.94 8.84 11.17
C ARG A 301 -24.40 9.65 9.94
N SER A 302 -24.62 10.95 10.11
CA SER A 302 -25.15 11.89 9.13
C SER A 302 -24.13 12.94 8.77
N GLY A 303 -23.00 12.97 9.47
CA GLY A 303 -21.86 13.80 9.17
C GLY A 303 -21.25 13.48 7.81
N ASP A 304 -20.55 14.47 7.30
CA ASP A 304 -19.81 14.42 6.04
C ASP A 304 -18.30 14.38 6.30
N MET A 305 -17.58 13.60 5.51
CA MET A 305 -16.14 13.41 5.70
C MET A 305 -15.30 14.38 4.86
N LEU A 306 -15.77 14.72 3.66
CA LEU A 306 -14.97 15.45 2.67
C LEU A 306 -15.42 16.90 2.46
N GLY A 307 -16.65 17.26 2.79
CA GLY A 307 -17.21 18.57 2.45
C GLY A 307 -17.55 18.69 0.97
N GLU A 308 -18.57 19.49 0.66
CA GLU A 308 -19.02 19.69 -0.72
C GLU A 308 -17.94 20.18 -1.69
N PRO A 309 -16.99 21.07 -1.31
CA PRO A 309 -15.89 21.47 -2.19
C PRO A 309 -15.04 20.28 -2.68
N GLN A 310 -14.67 19.37 -1.78
CA GLN A 310 -13.88 18.19 -2.13
C GLN A 310 -14.72 17.13 -2.85
N TRP A 311 -16.02 16.99 -2.53
CA TRP A 311 -16.91 16.12 -3.28
C TRP A 311 -17.06 16.56 -4.74
N SER A 312 -17.26 17.86 -4.96
CA SER A 312 -17.32 18.47 -6.30
C SER A 312 -16.00 18.27 -7.04
N TRP A 313 -14.87 18.45 -6.36
CA TRP A 313 -13.55 18.15 -6.90
C TRP A 313 -13.40 16.67 -7.29
N LEU A 314 -13.78 15.74 -6.42
CA LEU A 314 -13.67 14.30 -6.65
C LEU A 314 -14.53 13.87 -7.84
N GLU A 315 -15.78 14.33 -7.91
CA GLU A 315 -16.67 14.06 -9.03
C GLU A 315 -16.10 14.61 -10.35
N HIS A 316 -15.49 15.79 -10.33
CA HIS A 316 -14.79 16.33 -11.50
C HIS A 316 -13.58 15.46 -11.89
N ARG A 317 -12.71 15.06 -10.96
CA ARG A 317 -11.55 14.21 -11.27
C ARG A 317 -11.98 12.86 -11.83
N LEU A 318 -13.03 12.24 -11.27
CA LEU A 318 -13.58 11.00 -11.79
C LEU A 318 -14.09 11.17 -13.21
N ARG A 319 -14.85 12.23 -13.50
CA ARG A 319 -15.40 12.50 -14.83
C ARG A 319 -14.32 12.81 -15.86
N GLU A 320 -13.40 13.71 -15.55
CA GLU A 320 -12.49 14.30 -16.52
C GLU A 320 -11.18 13.50 -16.67
N ASP A 321 -10.69 12.92 -15.58
CA ASP A 321 -9.34 12.33 -15.53
C ASP A 321 -9.33 10.81 -15.43
N LEU A 322 -10.44 10.16 -15.05
CA LEU A 322 -10.46 8.70 -14.78
C LEU A 322 -11.51 7.92 -15.58
N ALA A 323 -12.66 8.53 -15.86
CA ALA A 323 -13.74 7.86 -16.57
C ALA A 323 -13.45 7.73 -18.07
N GLY A 324 -13.76 6.55 -18.60
CA GLY A 324 -13.73 6.26 -20.03
C GLY A 324 -12.36 6.43 -20.69
N ARG A 325 -12.39 6.72 -21.98
CA ARG A 325 -11.20 6.96 -22.79
C ARG A 325 -10.93 8.46 -22.89
N ASN A 326 -9.66 8.81 -22.97
CA ASN A 326 -9.24 10.17 -23.26
C ASN A 326 -9.70 10.57 -24.67
N PRO A 327 -10.46 11.67 -24.81
CA PRO A 327 -10.98 12.10 -26.11
C PRO A 327 -9.88 12.56 -27.08
N VAL A 328 -8.71 12.95 -26.56
CA VAL A 328 -7.57 13.41 -27.37
C VAL A 328 -6.75 12.22 -27.87
N THR A 329 -6.46 11.25 -27.00
CA THR A 329 -5.53 10.15 -27.32
C THR A 329 -6.24 8.86 -27.71
N GLY A 330 -7.54 8.72 -27.40
CA GLY A 330 -8.31 7.48 -27.57
C GLY A 330 -7.96 6.37 -26.57
N ARG A 331 -7.02 6.61 -25.66
CA ARG A 331 -6.51 5.62 -24.69
C ARG A 331 -7.33 5.62 -23.41
N GLN A 332 -7.25 4.55 -22.63
CA GLN A 332 -7.77 4.56 -21.27
C GLN A 332 -6.93 5.52 -20.40
N ARG A 333 -7.54 6.09 -19.35
CA ARG A 333 -6.86 7.10 -18.54
C ARG A 333 -5.69 6.53 -17.73
N CYS A 334 -5.94 5.45 -16.99
CA CYS A 334 -4.99 4.89 -16.03
C CYS A 334 -5.05 3.34 -16.06
N ALA A 335 -3.87 2.71 -16.02
CA ALA A 335 -3.79 1.24 -15.88
C ALA A 335 -4.27 0.81 -14.48
N LEU A 336 -3.95 1.58 -13.43
CA LEU A 336 -4.47 1.41 -12.08
C LEU A 336 -4.77 2.79 -11.45
N THR A 337 -5.89 2.87 -10.75
CA THR A 337 -6.26 4.01 -9.92
C THR A 337 -6.08 3.64 -8.45
N VAL A 338 -5.40 4.50 -7.70
CA VAL A 338 -5.17 4.37 -6.28
C VAL A 338 -5.96 5.44 -5.56
N VAL A 339 -6.85 5.05 -4.66
CA VAL A 339 -7.54 5.99 -3.76
C VAL A 339 -6.84 5.93 -2.41
N GLY A 340 -6.23 7.04 -2.00
CA GLY A 340 -5.49 7.15 -0.74
C GLY A 340 -6.29 7.90 0.32
N SER A 341 -6.20 7.44 1.56
CA SER A 341 -6.81 8.07 2.74
C SER A 341 -5.90 7.92 3.96
N GLY A 342 -5.89 8.91 4.85
CA GLY A 342 -5.13 8.79 6.10
C GLY A 342 -5.63 7.64 6.99
N VAL A 343 -6.96 7.46 7.02
CA VAL A 343 -7.63 6.44 7.85
C VAL A 343 -8.23 5.32 6.99
N GLN A 344 -8.52 4.16 7.59
CA GLN A 344 -9.05 2.99 6.87
C GLN A 344 -10.43 3.26 6.25
N MET A 345 -10.62 2.78 5.02
CA MET A 345 -11.82 2.98 4.20
C MET A 345 -12.78 1.80 4.22
N LEU A 346 -12.23 0.58 4.18
CA LEU A 346 -12.98 -0.67 4.13
C LEU A 346 -13.10 -1.31 5.52
N MET A 347 -12.02 -1.30 6.28
CA MET A 347 -11.95 -1.90 7.60
C MET A 347 -12.60 -0.97 8.62
N ASP A 348 -13.68 -1.43 9.25
CA ASP A 348 -14.57 -0.63 10.11
C ASP A 348 -14.91 -1.32 11.44
N GLU A 349 -14.25 -2.45 11.75
CA GLU A 349 -14.47 -3.21 12.97
C GLU A 349 -13.68 -2.68 14.18
N LYS A 350 -12.59 -1.93 13.93
CA LYS A 350 -11.74 -1.35 14.97
C LYS A 350 -12.35 -0.06 15.51
N VAL A 351 -12.07 0.24 16.77
CA VAL A 351 -12.53 1.46 17.46
C VAL A 351 -11.75 2.71 17.06
N THR A 352 -10.65 2.54 16.31
CA THR A 352 -9.87 3.63 15.71
C THR A 352 -10.68 4.35 14.65
N GLU A 353 -10.25 5.54 14.28
CA GLU A 353 -10.94 6.28 13.24
C GLU A 353 -10.95 5.54 11.91
N ASN A 354 -12.10 5.55 11.25
CA ASN A 354 -12.28 4.99 9.92
C ASN A 354 -13.52 5.57 9.23
N TRP A 355 -13.66 5.30 7.93
CA TRP A 355 -14.82 5.73 7.13
C TRP A 355 -16.16 5.12 7.58
N GLY A 356 -16.16 4.04 8.37
CA GLY A 356 -17.36 3.44 8.94
C GLY A 356 -18.12 4.35 9.90
N ALA A 357 -17.45 5.35 10.50
CA ALA A 357 -18.11 6.39 11.29
C ALA A 357 -18.97 7.35 10.42
N PHE A 358 -18.68 7.44 9.12
CA PHE A 358 -19.34 8.32 8.14
C PHE A 358 -19.96 7.51 6.99
N PRO A 359 -20.96 6.65 7.26
CA PRO A 359 -21.46 5.68 6.29
C PRO A 359 -22.01 6.34 5.01
N LYS A 360 -22.63 7.51 5.12
CA LYS A 360 -23.11 8.26 3.93
C LYS A 360 -21.97 8.77 3.05
N SER A 361 -20.84 9.14 3.65
CA SER A 361 -19.64 9.55 2.90
C SER A 361 -19.04 8.35 2.19
N ARG A 362 -18.95 7.20 2.87
CA ARG A 362 -18.52 5.94 2.24
C ARG A 362 -19.43 5.54 1.07
N ASP A 363 -20.74 5.59 1.28
CA ASP A 363 -21.72 5.27 0.24
C ASP A 363 -21.66 6.26 -0.93
N ARG A 364 -21.42 7.56 -0.68
CA ARG A 364 -21.24 8.57 -1.74
C ARG A 364 -19.97 8.29 -2.55
N LEU A 365 -18.85 7.97 -1.89
CA LEU A 365 -17.60 7.59 -2.57
C LEU A 365 -17.82 6.37 -3.49
N LEU A 366 -18.35 5.27 -2.95
CA LEU A 366 -18.62 4.07 -3.74
C LEU A 366 -19.64 4.33 -4.85
N GLY A 367 -20.66 5.15 -4.58
CA GLY A 367 -21.66 5.57 -5.56
C GLY A 367 -21.06 6.39 -6.71
N LEU A 368 -20.09 7.26 -6.44
CA LEU A 368 -19.37 8.02 -7.47
C LEU A 368 -18.47 7.10 -8.32
N LEU A 369 -17.70 6.21 -7.69
CA LEU A 369 -16.88 5.23 -8.41
C LEU A 369 -17.73 4.39 -9.37
N ARG A 370 -18.88 3.91 -8.90
CA ARG A 370 -19.84 3.19 -9.74
C ARG A 370 -20.43 4.05 -10.83
N ARG A 371 -20.87 5.27 -10.53
CA ARG A 371 -21.51 6.19 -11.49
C ARG A 371 -20.60 6.48 -12.68
N PHE A 372 -19.31 6.66 -12.42
CA PHE A 372 -18.32 6.96 -13.45
C PHE A 372 -17.65 5.72 -14.04
N ASN A 373 -18.13 4.51 -13.70
CA ASN A 373 -17.54 3.23 -14.11
C ASN A 373 -16.02 3.22 -13.88
N ALA A 374 -15.59 3.64 -12.69
CA ALA A 374 -14.19 3.60 -12.32
C ALA A 374 -13.74 2.12 -12.25
N GLU A 375 -12.75 1.77 -13.06
CA GLU A 375 -12.18 0.42 -13.11
C GLU A 375 -10.75 0.41 -12.56
N ARG A 376 -10.31 -0.75 -12.07
CA ARG A 376 -8.94 -0.97 -11.57
C ARG A 376 -8.57 0.04 -10.47
N VAL A 377 -9.50 0.26 -9.56
CA VAL A 377 -9.37 1.01 -8.31
C VAL A 377 -8.91 0.08 -7.18
N ILE A 378 -7.90 0.50 -6.43
CA ILE A 378 -7.53 -0.05 -5.12
C ILE A 378 -7.47 1.07 -4.08
N PHE A 379 -7.57 0.71 -2.80
CA PHE A 379 -7.50 1.64 -1.68
C PHE A 379 -6.21 1.46 -0.89
N LEU A 380 -5.57 2.56 -0.48
CA LEU A 380 -4.42 2.56 0.41
C LEU A 380 -4.68 3.45 1.64
N SER A 381 -4.31 2.97 2.84
CA SER A 381 -4.58 3.66 4.11
C SER A 381 -3.51 3.50 5.19
N GLY A 382 -3.65 4.25 6.30
CA GLY A 382 -2.74 4.34 7.44
C GLY A 382 -3.43 4.25 8.83
N ASP A 383 -2.95 5.04 9.80
CA ASP A 383 -3.54 5.36 11.12
C ASP A 383 -3.54 4.26 12.21
N VAL A 384 -3.76 2.99 11.85
CA VAL A 384 -4.07 1.92 12.84
C VAL A 384 -2.90 1.17 13.48
N HIS A 385 -1.66 1.59 13.25
CA HIS A 385 -0.41 0.99 13.78
C HIS A 385 -0.23 -0.51 13.47
N LEU A 386 -0.88 -1.01 12.43
CA LEU A 386 -0.65 -2.33 11.86
C LEU A 386 -0.69 -2.31 10.32
N GLY A 387 -0.11 -3.34 9.72
CA GLY A 387 -0.33 -3.66 8.30
C GLY A 387 -1.55 -4.56 8.15
N GLU A 388 -2.38 -4.31 7.14
CA GLU A 388 -3.59 -5.10 6.89
C GLU A 388 -3.93 -5.15 5.40
N ILE A 389 -4.41 -6.30 4.95
CA ILE A 389 -5.07 -6.44 3.64
C ILE A 389 -6.53 -6.78 3.89
N GLY A 390 -7.41 -5.88 3.45
CA GLY A 390 -8.86 -6.03 3.46
C GLY A 390 -9.38 -6.28 2.05
N ALA A 391 -10.39 -7.15 1.92
CA ALA A 391 -11.13 -7.34 0.69
C ALA A 391 -12.62 -7.59 0.95
N ASP A 392 -13.49 -6.85 0.27
CA ASP A 392 -14.94 -7.06 0.32
C ASP A 392 -15.41 -7.79 -0.94
N PHE A 393 -15.78 -9.05 -0.74
CA PHE A 393 -16.31 -9.95 -1.78
C PHE A 393 -17.85 -9.95 -1.85
N SER A 394 -18.52 -9.05 -1.14
CA SER A 394 -19.98 -8.97 -1.13
C SER A 394 -20.52 -8.60 -2.50
N ALA A 395 -21.78 -8.98 -2.75
CA ALA A 395 -22.49 -8.59 -3.98
C ALA A 395 -22.54 -7.06 -4.16
N ASN A 396 -22.51 -6.28 -3.08
CA ASN A 396 -22.48 -4.82 -3.16
C ASN A 396 -21.13 -4.32 -3.69
N ALA A 397 -20.01 -4.84 -3.18
CA ALA A 397 -18.68 -4.50 -3.69
C ALA A 397 -18.54 -4.85 -5.19
N LEU A 398 -19.00 -6.04 -5.57
CA LEU A 398 -19.03 -6.48 -6.98
C LEU A 398 -19.92 -5.59 -7.87
N ARG A 399 -21.02 -5.03 -7.34
CA ARG A 399 -21.86 -4.06 -8.08
C ARG A 399 -21.22 -2.69 -8.23
N VAL A 400 -20.26 -2.33 -7.38
CA VAL A 400 -19.58 -1.02 -7.42
C VAL A 400 -18.46 -1.03 -8.46
N LEU A 401 -17.53 -2.00 -8.37
CA LEU A 401 -16.33 -2.03 -9.22
C LEU A 401 -16.31 -3.17 -10.25
N GLY A 402 -17.24 -4.12 -10.19
CA GLY A 402 -17.20 -5.35 -11.00
C GLY A 402 -16.30 -6.45 -10.44
N TYR A 403 -15.56 -6.16 -9.36
CA TYR A 403 -14.65 -7.06 -8.67
C TYR A 403 -14.56 -6.68 -7.18
N PRO A 404 -13.94 -7.51 -6.31
CA PRO A 404 -13.85 -7.23 -4.88
C PRO A 404 -13.15 -5.90 -4.60
N ILE A 405 -13.67 -5.12 -3.64
CA ILE A 405 -12.99 -3.90 -3.19
C ILE A 405 -11.79 -4.32 -2.34
N ILE A 406 -10.58 -3.89 -2.71
CA ILE A 406 -9.34 -4.23 -2.00
C ILE A 406 -8.75 -2.98 -1.36
N GLU A 407 -8.41 -3.09 -0.08
CA GLU A 407 -7.68 -2.08 0.69
C GLU A 407 -6.38 -2.68 1.23
N ALA A 408 -5.27 -1.96 1.06
CA ALA A 408 -4.02 -2.24 1.74
C ALA A 408 -3.66 -1.12 2.71
N THR A 409 -3.55 -1.47 3.98
CA THR A 409 -3.15 -0.56 5.06
C THR A 409 -1.70 -0.80 5.39
N SER A 410 -0.91 0.27 5.45
CA SER A 410 0.43 0.25 6.03
C SER A 410 0.59 1.38 7.01
N SER A 411 0.67 1.00 8.27
CA SER A 411 0.60 1.89 9.41
C SER A 411 1.43 1.24 10.49
N GLY A 412 2.67 1.68 10.69
CA GLY A 412 3.51 1.07 11.72
C GLY A 412 5.00 1.27 11.52
N LEU A 413 5.38 2.37 10.89
CA LEU A 413 6.73 2.50 10.36
C LEU A 413 7.80 2.56 11.48
N THR A 414 7.52 3.35 12.51
CA THR A 414 8.43 3.56 13.65
C THR A 414 7.94 2.92 14.95
N HIS A 415 6.63 2.74 15.07
CA HIS A 415 5.95 2.16 16.21
C HIS A 415 4.76 1.37 15.70
N SER A 416 4.37 0.32 16.41
CA SER A 416 3.33 -0.60 15.94
C SER A 416 2.56 -1.21 17.10
N SER A 417 1.43 -1.81 16.76
CA SER A 417 0.54 -2.53 17.67
C SER A 417 1.24 -3.69 18.41
N ALA A 418 2.38 -4.18 17.90
CA ALA A 418 3.24 -5.15 18.57
C ALA A 418 3.68 -4.74 19.97
N SER A 419 3.80 -3.43 20.22
CA SER A 419 4.21 -2.89 21.52
C SER A 419 3.10 -2.96 22.59
N ILE A 420 1.85 -3.21 22.21
CA ILE A 420 0.69 -3.26 23.11
C ILE A 420 0.58 -4.69 23.68
N PRO A 421 0.75 -4.91 25.00
CA PRO A 421 0.73 -6.25 25.59
C PRO A 421 -0.56 -7.02 25.27
N GLY A 422 -0.42 -8.21 24.69
CA GLY A 422 -1.52 -9.12 24.36
C GLY A 422 -2.27 -8.80 23.07
N LEU A 423 -2.25 -7.55 22.58
CA LEU A 423 -2.96 -7.17 21.35
C LEU A 423 -2.52 -8.01 20.12
N PRO A 424 -1.22 -8.27 19.88
CA PRO A 424 -0.77 -9.13 18.78
C PRO A 424 -1.43 -10.52 18.74
N SER A 425 -1.64 -11.12 19.91
CA SER A 425 -2.19 -12.47 20.03
C SER A 425 -3.72 -12.51 19.89
N PHE A 426 -4.40 -11.39 20.12
CA PHE A 426 -5.86 -11.33 20.19
C PHE A 426 -6.50 -10.39 19.18
N ILE A 427 -5.73 -9.70 18.32
CA ILE A 427 -6.26 -8.71 17.37
C ILE A 427 -7.43 -9.25 16.53
N THR A 428 -7.31 -10.47 16.00
CA THR A 428 -8.34 -11.10 15.17
C THR A 428 -9.56 -11.56 15.96
N THR A 429 -9.38 -11.86 17.25
CA THR A 429 -10.45 -12.26 18.18
C THR A 429 -11.21 -11.04 18.70
N LEU A 430 -10.51 -9.96 19.01
CA LEU A 430 -11.10 -8.71 19.52
C LEU A 430 -11.82 -7.94 18.42
N PHE A 431 -11.29 -8.00 17.20
CA PHE A 431 -11.79 -7.27 16.04
C PHE A 431 -12.06 -8.21 14.87
N PRO A 432 -13.03 -9.14 14.98
CA PRO A 432 -13.31 -10.09 13.91
C PRO A 432 -13.87 -9.36 12.67
N SER A 433 -13.37 -9.71 11.49
CA SER A 433 -13.86 -9.16 10.23
C SER A 433 -13.81 -10.20 9.12
N ASN A 434 -14.93 -10.38 8.43
CA ASN A 434 -15.01 -11.25 7.24
C ASN A 434 -14.33 -10.63 6.01
N ARG A 435 -13.92 -9.36 6.09
CA ARG A 435 -13.19 -8.67 5.02
C ARG A 435 -11.68 -8.80 5.19
N ARG A 436 -11.18 -9.23 6.36
CA ARG A 436 -9.74 -9.35 6.59
C ARG A 436 -9.17 -10.54 5.83
N VAL A 437 -8.24 -10.26 4.91
CA VAL A 437 -7.44 -11.28 4.23
C VAL A 437 -6.18 -11.60 5.03
N GLY A 438 -5.52 -10.57 5.56
CA GLY A 438 -4.31 -10.73 6.36
C GLY A 438 -4.02 -9.52 7.24
N VAL A 439 -3.32 -9.74 8.35
CA VAL A 439 -2.91 -8.71 9.31
C VAL A 439 -1.46 -8.94 9.73
N TYR A 440 -0.73 -7.87 9.93
CA TYR A 440 0.67 -7.86 10.34
C TYR A 440 0.88 -6.74 11.37
N VAL A 441 1.16 -7.10 12.62
CA VAL A 441 1.13 -6.16 13.76
C VAL A 441 2.50 -5.55 14.11
N GLU A 442 3.56 -6.02 13.46
CA GLU A 442 4.91 -5.51 13.62
C GLU A 442 5.17 -4.26 12.76
N ARG A 443 6.37 -3.69 12.89
CA ARG A 443 6.76 -2.53 12.08
C ARG A 443 6.69 -2.86 10.59
N ASN A 444 6.06 -2.00 9.81
CA ASN A 444 5.75 -2.28 8.41
C ASN A 444 5.80 -1.04 7.52
N PHE A 445 5.92 -1.29 6.23
CA PHE A 445 5.74 -0.33 5.14
C PHE A 445 5.03 -1.05 3.98
N GLY A 446 4.42 -0.27 3.09
CA GLY A 446 3.71 -0.78 1.94
C GLY A 446 4.51 -0.63 0.65
N VAL A 447 4.41 -1.62 -0.25
CA VAL A 447 4.95 -1.54 -1.61
C VAL A 447 3.84 -1.90 -2.61
N LEU A 448 3.55 -0.99 -3.52
CA LEU A 448 2.71 -1.23 -4.69
C LEU A 448 3.60 -1.34 -5.93
N GLN A 449 3.56 -2.49 -6.60
CA GLN A 449 4.27 -2.73 -7.85
C GLN A 449 3.28 -3.04 -8.97
N LEU A 450 3.38 -2.29 -10.06
CA LEU A 450 2.73 -2.66 -11.31
C LEU A 450 3.73 -3.47 -12.13
N THR A 451 3.47 -4.77 -12.27
CA THR A 451 4.30 -5.69 -13.04
C THR A 451 3.55 -6.14 -14.29
N VAL A 452 4.31 -6.49 -15.32
CA VAL A 452 3.78 -7.06 -16.54
C VAL A 452 4.46 -8.40 -16.79
N GLU A 453 3.63 -9.39 -17.14
CA GLU A 453 4.08 -10.70 -17.60
C GLU A 453 4.26 -10.63 -19.11
N PRO A 454 5.50 -10.73 -19.64
CA PRO A 454 5.76 -10.54 -21.07
C PRO A 454 4.95 -11.47 -21.97
N LYS A 455 4.66 -12.70 -21.50
CA LYS A 455 3.86 -13.69 -22.22
C LYS A 455 2.39 -13.30 -22.37
N ALA A 456 1.84 -12.56 -21.41
CA ALA A 456 0.45 -12.10 -21.44
C ALA A 456 0.24 -10.94 -22.43
N VAL A 457 1.33 -10.30 -22.83
CA VAL A 457 1.33 -9.13 -23.72
C VAL A 457 1.58 -9.54 -25.19
N ALA A 458 2.35 -10.61 -25.42
CA ALA A 458 2.59 -11.15 -26.76
C ALA A 458 1.42 -11.98 -27.35
N ALA A 459 0.38 -12.27 -26.55
CA ALA A 459 -0.80 -13.07 -26.91
C ALA A 459 -2.00 -12.17 -27.20
#